data_AF-A0A352WUT2-F1
#
_entry.id   AF-A0A352WUT2-F1
#
_cell.length_a   1.000
_cell.length_b   1.000
_cell.length_c   1.000
_cell.angle_alpha   90.00
_cell.angle_beta   90.00
_cell.angle_gamma   90.00
#
_symmetry.space_group_name_H-M   'P 1'
#
loop_
_entity.id
_entity.type
_entity.pdbx_description
1 polymer ?
#
loop_
_entity_poly.entity_id
_entity_poly.type
_entity_poly.pdbx_seq_one_letter_code
_entity_poly.pdbx_strand_id
1 'polypeptide(L)'
;MMLDTLKFDANGLIPAIVVDAETKEVLTLAYMSRESLQLSIEKKLSCFYSRSRQKLWLKGETSGHYQHIISITADCDQDALVVAVKKDGPACHTGTESCFTQTVFENDELPPFSYERLMALIQGRKDQKAEGSYTTYLFEKGLDKILKK
;
A
#
# COMPACT_ATOMS: atom_id res chain seq x y z
N MET A 1 -15.71 19.41 -14.26
CA MET A 1 -14.83 19.27 -13.07
C MET A 1 -13.99 18.01 -13.23
N MET A 2 -12.91 17.82 -12.46
CA MET A 2 -12.01 16.64 -12.57
C MET A 2 -12.73 15.28 -12.38
N LEU A 3 -13.91 15.27 -11.75
CA LEU A 3 -14.77 14.07 -11.59
C LEU A 3 -15.49 13.62 -12.87
N ASP A 4 -15.61 14.49 -13.88
CA ASP A 4 -16.40 14.19 -15.09
C ASP A 4 -15.61 13.35 -16.11
N THR A 5 -14.30 13.26 -15.93
CA THR A 5 -13.43 12.45 -16.79
C THR A 5 -13.26 11.02 -16.29
N LEU A 6 -13.62 10.77 -15.02
CA LEU A 6 -13.59 9.43 -14.40
C LEU A 6 -14.67 8.53 -15.00
N LYS A 7 -14.29 7.29 -15.30
CA LYS A 7 -15.15 6.25 -15.84
C LYS A 7 -15.63 5.34 -14.71
N PHE A 8 -16.93 5.40 -14.46
CA PHE A 8 -17.60 4.49 -13.53
C PHE A 8 -18.10 3.27 -14.32
N ASP A 9 -18.14 2.11 -13.68
CA ASP A 9 -18.67 0.88 -14.25
C ASP A 9 -20.20 0.98 -14.52
N ALA A 10 -20.79 -0.09 -15.05
CA ALA A 10 -22.22 -0.16 -15.33
C ALA A 10 -23.11 0.01 -14.07
N ASN A 11 -22.56 -0.15 -12.86
CA ASN A 11 -23.24 0.06 -11.60
C ASN A 11 -23.02 1.47 -11.02
N GLY A 12 -22.30 2.34 -11.75
CA GLY A 12 -21.94 3.68 -11.28
C GLY A 12 -20.85 3.67 -10.21
N LEU A 13 -19.98 2.64 -10.20
CA LEU A 13 -18.91 2.47 -9.22
C LEU A 13 -17.52 2.53 -9.86
N ILE A 14 -16.54 3.03 -9.11
CA ILE A 14 -15.12 3.02 -9.47
C ILE A 14 -14.33 2.30 -8.35
N PRO A 15 -13.44 1.34 -8.66
CA PRO A 15 -12.55 0.75 -7.67
C PRO A 15 -11.58 1.79 -7.11
N ALA A 16 -11.35 1.72 -5.81
CA ALA A 16 -10.44 2.58 -5.05
C ALA A 16 -9.50 1.71 -4.22
N ILE A 17 -8.22 1.72 -4.59
CA ILE A 17 -7.12 1.11 -3.85
C ILE A 17 -6.69 2.10 -2.76
N VAL A 18 -6.87 1.73 -1.50
CA VAL A 18 -6.49 2.56 -0.38
C VAL A 18 -5.08 2.19 0.07
N VAL A 19 -4.19 3.16 0.16
CA VAL A 19 -2.79 2.97 0.50
C VAL A 19 -2.42 3.84 1.69
N ASP A 20 -1.68 3.27 2.64
CA ASP A 20 -1.10 4.06 3.72
C ASP A 20 -0.02 4.98 3.16
N ALA A 21 -0.15 6.28 3.41
CA ALA A 21 0.76 7.27 2.84
C ALA A 21 2.17 7.21 3.45
N GLU A 22 2.34 6.65 4.64
CA GLU A 22 3.63 6.51 5.33
C GLU A 22 4.31 5.19 4.96
N THR A 23 3.64 4.06 5.18
CA THR A 23 4.24 2.73 4.97
C THR A 23 4.20 2.26 3.52
N LYS A 24 3.37 2.91 2.68
CA LYS A 24 3.05 2.49 1.31
C LYS A 24 2.35 1.14 1.20
N GLU A 25 1.88 0.60 2.32
CA GLU A 25 1.12 -0.65 2.34
C GLU A 25 -0.27 -0.44 1.73
N VAL A 26 -0.70 -1.38 0.89
CA VAL A 26 -2.08 -1.43 0.40
C VAL A 26 -2.97 -1.90 1.55
N LEU A 27 -3.93 -1.08 1.96
CA LEU A 27 -4.78 -1.32 3.12
C LEU A 27 -6.05 -2.06 2.76
N THR A 28 -6.73 -1.65 1.69
CA THR A 28 -7.97 -2.28 1.23
C THR A 28 -8.27 -1.89 -0.21
N LEU A 29 -9.13 -2.67 -0.87
CA LEU A 29 -9.81 -2.27 -2.08
C LEU A 29 -11.29 -2.09 -1.76
N ALA A 30 -11.80 -0.90 -2.03
CA ALA A 30 -13.20 -0.56 -1.87
C ALA A 30 -13.74 0.03 -3.18
N TYR A 31 -15.03 0.31 -3.22
CA TYR A 31 -15.69 0.92 -4.37
C TYR A 31 -16.24 2.27 -3.96
N MET A 32 -16.13 3.24 -4.85
CA MET A 32 -16.72 4.55 -4.68
C MET A 32 -17.79 4.79 -5.73
N SER A 33 -18.93 5.34 -5.33
CA SER A 33 -19.85 5.98 -6.27
C SER A 33 -19.40 7.42 -6.51
N ARG A 34 -19.99 8.10 -7.50
CA ARG A 34 -19.76 9.54 -7.67
C ARG A 34 -20.05 10.33 -6.39
N GLU A 35 -21.13 9.97 -5.70
CA GLU A 35 -21.54 10.58 -4.43
C GLU A 35 -20.53 10.29 -3.31
N SER A 36 -20.09 9.05 -3.13
CA SER A 36 -19.13 8.72 -2.08
C SER A 36 -17.77 9.37 -2.32
N LEU A 37 -17.33 9.48 -3.57
CA LEU A 37 -16.11 10.17 -3.95
C LEU A 37 -16.21 11.68 -3.68
N GLN A 38 -17.34 12.31 -4.04
CA GLN A 38 -17.58 13.71 -3.74
C GLN A 38 -17.56 13.98 -2.23
N LEU A 39 -18.29 13.18 -1.45
CA LEU A 39 -18.25 13.26 0.02
C LEU A 39 -16.84 13.06 0.57
N SER A 40 -16.05 12.19 -0.05
CA SER A 40 -14.67 11.94 0.37
C SER A 40 -13.80 13.19 0.21
N ILE A 41 -13.93 13.87 -0.93
CA ILE A 41 -13.20 15.12 -1.22
C ILE A 41 -13.65 16.24 -0.27
N GLU A 42 -14.96 16.40 -0.08
CA GLU A 42 -15.52 17.45 0.79
C GLU A 42 -15.11 17.27 2.25
N LYS A 43 -15.20 16.04 2.78
CA LYS A 43 -14.88 15.72 4.18
C LYS A 43 -13.39 15.50 4.42
N LYS A 44 -12.59 15.30 3.37
CA LYS A 44 -11.19 14.84 3.43
C LYS A 44 -11.04 13.51 4.18
N LEU A 45 -12.08 12.67 4.13
CA LEU A 45 -12.17 11.39 4.82
C LEU A 45 -12.65 10.34 3.83
N SER A 46 -12.15 9.11 3.92
CA SER A 46 -12.57 8.05 3.00
C SER A 46 -14.03 7.64 3.20
N CYS A 47 -14.86 7.87 2.18
CA CYS A 47 -16.25 7.42 2.10
C CYS A 47 -16.42 6.49 0.89
N PHE A 48 -16.94 5.30 1.15
CA PHE A 48 -17.09 4.24 0.15
C PHE A 48 -18.57 3.91 -0.08
N TYR A 49 -18.85 3.23 -1.18
CA TYR A 49 -20.12 2.58 -1.42
C TYR A 49 -19.99 1.09 -1.11
N SER A 50 -20.73 0.61 -0.11
CA SER A 50 -20.80 -0.81 0.23
C SER A 50 -21.73 -1.52 -0.76
N ARG A 51 -21.17 -2.32 -1.67
CA ARG A 51 -21.95 -3.09 -2.65
C ARG A 51 -22.94 -4.06 -2.00
N SER A 52 -22.55 -4.68 -0.90
CA SER A 52 -23.40 -5.65 -0.18
C SER A 52 -24.52 -4.98 0.62
N ARG A 53 -24.25 -3.81 1.21
CA ARG A 53 -25.24 -3.06 2.00
C ARG A 53 -26.00 -2.02 1.18
N GLN A 54 -25.63 -1.84 -0.09
CA GLN A 54 -26.14 -0.85 -1.03
C GLN A 54 -26.25 0.57 -0.45
N LYS A 55 -25.23 0.99 0.30
CA LYS A 55 -25.23 2.29 0.98
C LYS A 55 -23.84 2.88 1.08
N LEU A 56 -23.80 4.20 1.28
CA LEU A 56 -22.60 4.93 1.65
C LEU A 56 -22.08 4.48 3.01
N TRP A 57 -20.77 4.51 3.16
CA TRP A 57 -20.07 4.16 4.39
C TRP A 57 -18.85 5.06 4.57
N LEU A 58 -18.92 5.93 5.57
CA LEU A 58 -17.78 6.71 6.01
C LEU A 58 -16.87 5.81 6.85
N LYS A 59 -15.65 5.53 6.36
CA LYS A 59 -14.72 4.64 7.05
C LYS A 59 -14.31 5.25 8.39
N GLY A 60 -14.55 4.50 9.46
CA GLY A 60 -14.25 4.92 10.83
C GLY A 60 -15.45 5.49 11.60
N GLU A 61 -16.60 5.72 10.96
CA GLU A 61 -17.78 6.30 11.63
C GLU A 61 -18.25 5.51 12.87
N THR A 62 -18.15 4.18 12.83
CA THR A 62 -18.51 3.32 13.96
C THR A 62 -17.34 3.02 14.90
N SER A 63 -16.11 2.89 14.37
CA SER A 63 -14.95 2.40 15.13
C SER A 63 -14.00 3.49 15.61
N GLY A 64 -14.13 4.72 15.12
CA GLY A 64 -13.16 5.79 15.30
C GLY A 64 -11.90 5.68 14.44
N HIS A 65 -11.71 4.58 13.69
CA HIS A 65 -10.53 4.38 12.82
C HIS A 65 -10.75 5.01 11.45
N TYR A 66 -10.72 6.35 11.43
CA TYR A 66 -10.84 7.15 10.23
C TYR A 66 -9.62 7.03 9.32
N GLN A 67 -9.83 7.38 8.05
CA GLN A 67 -8.79 7.46 7.03
C GLN A 67 -8.83 8.87 6.42
N HIS A 68 -7.86 9.69 6.81
CA HIS A 68 -7.68 11.07 6.35
C HIS A 68 -7.02 11.07 4.98
N ILE A 69 -7.70 11.63 3.99
CA ILE A 69 -7.23 11.61 2.60
C ILE A 69 -6.11 12.61 2.42
N ILE A 70 -4.98 12.14 1.89
CA ILE A 70 -3.83 12.96 1.49
C ILE A 70 -3.92 13.27 0.00
N SER A 71 -4.21 12.26 -0.83
CA SER A 71 -4.41 12.43 -2.27
C SER A 71 -5.34 11.36 -2.84
N ILE A 72 -5.97 11.69 -3.97
CA ILE A 72 -6.71 10.77 -4.82
C ILE A 72 -6.13 10.91 -6.22
N THR A 73 -5.68 9.80 -6.79
CA THR A 73 -5.04 9.77 -8.11
C THR A 73 -5.78 8.74 -8.97
N ALA A 74 -6.21 9.13 -10.16
CA ALA A 74 -6.76 8.20 -11.14
C ALA A 74 -5.63 7.51 -11.91
N ASP A 75 -5.89 6.30 -12.41
CA ASP A 75 -5.03 5.64 -13.38
C ASP A 75 -5.14 6.26 -14.79
N CYS A 76 -4.42 5.68 -15.76
CA CYS A 76 -4.20 6.30 -17.07
C CYS A 76 -5.46 6.33 -17.94
N ASP A 77 -6.36 5.37 -17.79
CA ASP A 77 -7.65 5.27 -18.47
C ASP A 77 -8.83 5.70 -17.59
N GLN A 78 -8.55 6.12 -16.35
CA GLN A 78 -9.44 6.82 -15.42
C GLN A 78 -10.60 5.97 -14.90
N ASP A 79 -10.41 4.66 -14.81
CA ASP A 79 -11.39 3.71 -14.30
C ASP A 79 -10.98 3.05 -12.96
N ALA A 80 -9.86 3.46 -12.38
CA ALA A 80 -9.50 3.14 -11.01
C ALA A 80 -8.85 4.33 -10.28
N LEU A 81 -8.95 4.31 -8.94
CA LEU A 81 -8.37 5.31 -8.07
C LEU A 81 -7.35 4.69 -7.11
N VAL A 82 -6.28 5.42 -6.84
CA VAL A 82 -5.44 5.25 -5.64
C VAL A 82 -5.79 6.36 -4.66
N VAL A 83 -6.17 5.99 -3.44
CA VAL A 83 -6.48 6.91 -2.34
C VAL A 83 -5.40 6.75 -1.28
N ALA A 84 -4.48 7.71 -1.22
CA ALA A 84 -3.44 7.74 -0.19
C ALA A 84 -4.00 8.35 1.09
N VAL A 85 -3.86 7.66 2.22
CA VAL A 85 -4.47 8.07 3.49
C VAL A 85 -3.50 8.04 4.66
N LYS A 86 -3.76 8.88 5.66
CA LYS A 86 -3.27 8.70 7.03
C LYS A 86 -4.40 8.08 7.86
N LYS A 87 -4.16 6.94 8.50
CA LYS A 87 -5.17 6.21 9.29
C LYS A 87 -5.02 6.47 10.80
N ASP A 88 -6.13 6.51 11.51
CA ASP A 88 -6.17 6.71 12.98
C ASP A 88 -6.10 5.40 13.79
N GLY A 89 -5.99 4.26 13.12
CA GLY A 89 -5.93 2.93 13.72
C GLY A 89 -5.86 1.85 12.65
N PRO A 90 -6.13 0.58 13.01
CA PRO A 90 -6.16 -0.52 12.05
C PRO A 90 -7.16 -0.25 10.92
N ALA A 91 -6.76 -0.53 9.67
CA ALA A 91 -7.67 -0.34 8.54
C ALA A 91 -8.74 -1.43 8.49
N CYS A 92 -8.42 -2.66 8.92
CA CYS A 92 -9.31 -3.80 8.86
C CYS A 92 -10.16 -3.97 10.14
N HIS A 93 -11.37 -4.48 9.98
CA HIS A 93 -12.28 -4.79 11.09
C HIS A 93 -11.81 -5.96 11.97
N THR A 94 -10.85 -6.76 11.49
CA THR A 94 -10.19 -7.84 12.25
C THR A 94 -9.05 -7.34 13.14
N GLY A 95 -8.79 -6.02 13.16
CA GLY A 95 -7.71 -5.42 13.93
C GLY A 95 -6.34 -5.41 13.23
N THR A 96 -6.26 -5.86 11.98
CA THR A 96 -5.03 -5.82 11.18
C THR A 96 -4.86 -4.50 10.44
N GLU A 97 -3.61 -4.17 10.11
CA GLU A 97 -3.27 -2.95 9.37
C GLU A 97 -3.84 -2.94 7.95
N SER A 98 -3.79 -4.09 7.28
CA SER A 98 -4.34 -4.31 5.95
C SER A 98 -5.40 -5.42 5.95
N CYS A 99 -6.31 -5.37 4.97
CA CYS A 99 -7.19 -6.49 4.62
C CYS A 99 -6.44 -7.61 3.87
N PHE A 100 -5.26 -7.34 3.30
CA PHE A 100 -4.49 -8.27 2.48
C PHE A 100 -3.45 -9.03 3.30
N THR A 101 -3.90 -9.96 4.14
CA THR A 101 -3.01 -10.69 5.08
C THR A 101 -2.60 -12.09 4.59
N GLN A 102 -3.19 -12.58 3.50
CA GLN A 102 -2.95 -13.93 2.99
C GLN A 102 -2.32 -13.90 1.60
N THR A 103 -1.08 -14.38 1.52
CA THR A 103 -0.39 -14.61 0.24
C THR A 103 -1.01 -15.82 -0.47
N VAL A 104 -1.36 -15.65 -1.74
CA VAL A 104 -1.96 -16.70 -2.59
C VAL A 104 -0.92 -17.36 -3.49
N PHE A 105 0.11 -16.62 -3.90
CA PHE A 105 1.17 -17.08 -4.78
C PHE A 105 2.47 -16.35 -4.42
N GLU A 106 3.58 -17.08 -4.39
CA GLU A 106 4.93 -16.53 -4.23
C GLU A 106 5.84 -17.19 -5.29
N ASN A 107 6.61 -16.38 -6.01
CA ASN A 107 7.58 -16.88 -6.97
C ASN A 107 8.92 -17.11 -6.27
N ASP A 108 9.30 -18.36 -6.06
CA ASP A 108 10.56 -18.72 -5.41
C ASP A 108 11.80 -18.30 -6.21
N GLU A 109 11.69 -18.16 -7.53
CA GLU A 109 12.78 -17.70 -8.40
C GLU A 109 12.98 -16.18 -8.32
N LEU A 110 11.93 -15.44 -7.96
CA LEU A 110 11.93 -13.99 -7.80
C LEU A 110 11.33 -13.62 -6.44
N PRO A 111 12.02 -14.01 -5.35
CA PRO A 111 11.47 -13.80 -4.02
C PRO A 111 11.32 -12.31 -3.73
N PRO A 112 10.29 -11.91 -2.98
CA PRO A 112 10.19 -10.54 -2.52
C PRO A 112 11.43 -10.15 -1.71
N PHE A 113 11.71 -8.85 -1.65
CA PHE A 113 12.76 -8.37 -0.78
C PHE A 113 12.49 -8.83 0.66
N SER A 114 13.48 -9.46 1.26
CA SER A 114 13.47 -9.84 2.67
C SER A 114 14.77 -9.36 3.29
N TYR A 115 14.64 -8.68 4.42
CA TYR A 115 15.79 -8.26 5.21
C TYR A 115 16.62 -9.48 5.64
N GLU A 116 15.98 -10.57 6.01
CA GLU A 116 16.61 -11.83 6.40
C GLU A 116 17.41 -12.43 5.24
N ARG A 117 16.84 -12.46 4.02
CA ARG A 117 17.55 -12.92 2.82
C ARG A 117 18.73 -12.01 2.48
N LEU A 118 18.59 -10.69 2.61
CA LEU A 118 19.69 -9.74 2.42
C LEU A 118 20.82 -9.99 3.43
N MET A 119 20.48 -10.18 4.71
CA MET A 119 21.45 -10.44 5.76
C MET A 119 22.17 -11.77 5.55
N ALA A 120 21.45 -12.83 5.18
CA ALA A 120 22.03 -14.13 4.83
C ALA A 120 22.98 -14.00 3.63
N LEU A 121 22.61 -13.22 2.60
CA LEU A 121 23.48 -12.94 1.47
C LEU A 121 24.77 -12.21 1.90
N ILE A 122 24.67 -11.16 2.72
CA ILE A 122 25.83 -10.41 3.23
C ILE A 122 26.77 -11.31 4.03
N GLN A 123 26.20 -12.15 4.90
CA GLN A 123 26.97 -13.13 5.68
C GLN A 123 27.67 -14.15 4.77
N GLY A 124 26.98 -14.68 3.76
CA GLY A 124 27.58 -15.57 2.77
C GLY A 124 28.75 -14.91 2.03
N ARG A 125 28.65 -13.62 1.67
CA ARG A 125 29.76 -12.87 1.03
C ARG A 125 30.95 -12.66 1.95
N LYS A 126 30.75 -12.60 3.27
CA LYS A 126 31.81 -12.55 4.28
C LYS A 126 32.56 -13.88 4.39
N ASP A 127 31.81 -14.98 4.46
CA ASP A 127 32.38 -16.29 4.77
C ASP A 127 32.99 -16.96 3.55
N GLN A 128 32.32 -16.89 2.40
CA GLN A 128 32.71 -17.60 1.17
C GLN A 128 33.59 -16.75 0.25
N LYS A 129 33.72 -15.45 0.54
CA LYS A 129 34.54 -14.49 -0.21
C LYS A 129 34.36 -14.57 -1.73
N ALA A 130 33.12 -14.50 -2.17
CA ALA A 130 32.79 -14.58 -3.59
C ALA A 130 33.52 -13.50 -4.41
N GLU A 131 34.14 -13.91 -5.51
CA GLU A 131 34.91 -13.02 -6.39
C GLU A 131 34.02 -11.94 -7.03
N GLY A 132 34.56 -10.72 -7.17
CA GLY A 132 33.85 -9.57 -7.74
C GLY A 132 32.78 -8.94 -6.83
N SER A 133 32.51 -9.50 -5.66
CA SER A 133 31.52 -8.98 -4.70
C SER A 133 32.03 -7.73 -3.97
N TYR A 134 31.30 -6.62 -4.07
CA TYR A 134 31.61 -5.40 -3.32
C TYR A 134 31.60 -5.61 -1.80
N THR A 135 30.63 -6.40 -1.31
CA THR A 135 30.51 -6.75 0.11
C THR A 135 31.73 -7.55 0.58
N THR A 136 32.26 -8.43 -0.27
CA THR A 136 33.49 -9.18 0.02
C THR A 136 34.69 -8.24 0.12
N TYR A 137 34.86 -7.32 -0.84
CA TYR A 137 35.90 -6.29 -0.79
C TYR A 137 35.84 -5.47 0.52
N LEU A 138 34.64 -5.10 0.97
CA LEU A 138 34.47 -4.36 2.22
C LEU A 138 34.94 -5.18 3.43
N PHE A 139 34.58 -6.46 3.51
CA PHE A 139 35.04 -7.33 4.60
C PHE A 139 36.56 -7.58 4.56
N GLU A 140 37.17 -7.69 3.38
CA GLU A 140 38.62 -7.85 3.24
C GLU A 140 39.41 -6.60 3.66
N LYS A 141 38.88 -5.41 3.40
CA LYS A 141 39.50 -4.14 3.85
C LYS A 141 39.29 -3.86 5.34
N GLY A 142 38.38 -4.59 5.98
CA GLY A 142 38.15 -4.52 7.41
C GLY A 142 37.27 -3.35 7.87
N LEU A 143 37.08 -3.29 9.18
CA LEU A 143 36.08 -2.45 9.84
C LEU A 143 36.21 -0.95 9.49
N ASP A 144 37.44 -0.43 9.45
CA ASP A 144 37.70 0.98 9.14
C ASP A 144 37.20 1.38 7.75
N LYS A 145 37.21 0.46 6.78
CA LYS A 145 36.71 0.74 5.44
C LYS A 145 35.18 0.73 5.41
N ILE A 146 34.57 -0.19 6.16
CA ILE A 146 33.11 -0.31 6.28
C ILE A 146 32.54 0.94 6.95
N LEU A 147 33.12 1.39 8.06
CA LEU A 147 32.63 2.55 8.82
C LEU A 147 32.81 3.91 8.11
N LYS A 148 33.58 3.95 7.02
CA LYS A 148 33.78 5.15 6.18
C LYS A 148 32.75 5.27 5.05
N LYS A 149 31.77 4.38 4.99
CA LYS A 149 30.66 4.40 4.01
C LYS A 149 29.36 4.79 4.70
#